data_AF-A0A822BRK2-F1
#
_entry.id   AF-A0A822BRK2-F1
#
_cell.length_a   1.000
_cell.length_b   1.000
_cell.length_c   1.000
_cell.angle_alpha   90.00
_cell.angle_beta   90.00
_cell.angle_gamma   90.00
#
_symmetry.space_group_name_H-M   'P 1'
#
loop_
_entity.id
_entity.type
_entity.pdbx_description
1 polymer ?
#
loop_
_entity_poly.entity_id
_entity_poly.type
_entity_poly.pdbx_seq_one_letter_code
_entity_poly.pdbx_strand_id
1 'polypeptide(L)'
;MHQREKYAYAENNDLYVQIVHVPYISENKDVEFVFTVILPNRGVQLDVVEQKLASQSDLIQKLLSHQNTRIEELHLYLPKFKMEATFELSNILQQLGMKDAFNSYKANFTGIASEKNDRDRLYISK
;
A
#
# COMPACT_ATOMS: atom_id res chain seq x y z
N MET A 1 20.06 2.74 8.86
CA MET A 1 20.84 1.84 7.99
C MET A 1 21.53 2.73 6.98
N HIS A 2 22.82 2.50 6.73
CA HIS A 2 23.57 3.19 5.69
C HIS A 2 24.30 2.13 4.87
N GLN A 3 24.04 2.10 3.57
CA GLN A 3 24.60 1.12 2.64
C GLN A 3 25.00 1.82 1.35
N ARG A 4 26.07 1.33 0.71
CA ARG A 4 26.48 1.74 -0.63
C ARG A 4 26.43 0.51 -1.52
N GLU A 5 25.42 0.43 -2.37
CA GLU A 5 25.17 -0.74 -3.21
C GLU A 5 24.37 -0.35 -4.45
N LYS A 6 24.21 -1.29 -5.39
CA LYS A 6 23.41 -1.08 -6.60
C LYS A 6 21.94 -1.38 -6.31
N TYR A 7 21.08 -0.42 -6.61
CA TYR A 7 19.63 -0.57 -6.48
C TYR A 7 18.94 -0.19 -7.79
N ALA A 8 17.73 -0.71 -7.97
CA ALA A 8 16.82 -0.19 -8.98
C ALA A 8 16.25 1.15 -8.50
N TYR A 9 16.50 2.20 -9.28
CA TYR A 9 16.25 3.59 -8.94
C TYR A 9 15.52 4.32 -10.08
N ALA A 10 14.66 5.26 -9.72
CA ALA A 10 14.01 6.17 -10.65
C ALA A 10 13.74 7.54 -10.03
N GLU A 11 13.63 8.54 -10.90
CA GLU A 11 13.10 9.86 -10.57
C GLU A 11 11.85 10.08 -11.40
N ASN A 12 10.79 10.57 -10.74
CA ASN A 12 9.56 10.92 -11.42
C ASN A 12 9.30 12.42 -11.23
N ASN A 13 9.51 13.19 -12.30
CA ASN A 13 9.35 14.64 -12.29
C ASN A 13 7.88 15.09 -12.18
N ASP A 14 6.93 14.29 -12.66
CA ASP A 14 5.51 14.62 -12.60
C ASP A 14 4.98 14.55 -11.16
N LEU A 15 5.52 13.61 -10.37
CA LEU A 15 5.24 13.45 -8.95
C LEU A 15 6.19 14.22 -8.03
N TYR A 16 7.34 14.64 -8.54
CA TYR A 16 8.46 15.20 -7.76
C TYR A 16 8.97 14.23 -6.68
N VAL A 17 9.24 12.99 -7.06
CA VAL A 17 9.73 11.94 -6.14
C VAL A 17 10.97 11.22 -6.68
N GLN A 18 11.77 10.72 -5.74
CA GLN A 18 12.78 9.69 -5.95
C GLN A 18 12.23 8.34 -5.51
N ILE A 19 12.59 7.28 -6.21
CA ILE A 19 12.08 5.93 -5.96
C ILE A 19 13.26 4.98 -5.90
N VAL A 20 13.32 4.16 -4.86
CA VAL A 20 14.31 3.08 -4.75
C VAL A 20 13.64 1.78 -4.37
N HIS A 21 14.01 0.71 -5.06
CA HIS A 21 13.58 -0.66 -4.77
C HIS A 21 14.68 -1.38 -4.00
N VAL A 22 14.41 -1.71 -2.74
CA VAL A 22 15.32 -2.43 -1.84
C VAL A 22 14.90 -3.90 -1.82
N PRO A 23 15.66 -4.82 -2.44
CA PRO A 23 15.30 -6.23 -2.48
C PRO A 23 15.54 -6.90 -1.12
N TYR A 24 14.61 -7.77 -0.72
CA TYR A 24 14.84 -8.78 0.31
C TYR A 24 15.28 -10.07 -0.37
N ILE A 25 16.55 -10.40 -0.17
CA ILE A 25 17.20 -11.55 -0.78
C ILE A 25 17.03 -12.74 0.18
N SER A 26 16.47 -13.85 -0.33
CA SER A 26 16.34 -15.08 0.43
C SER A 26 17.67 -15.84 0.52
N GLU A 27 17.71 -16.90 1.34
CA GLU A 27 18.92 -17.74 1.49
C GLU A 27 19.39 -18.35 0.15
N ASN A 28 18.44 -18.61 -0.76
CA ASN A 28 18.71 -19.13 -2.11
C ASN A 28 19.19 -18.05 -3.09
N LYS A 29 19.35 -16.80 -2.64
CA LYS A 29 19.73 -15.62 -3.42
C LYS A 29 18.69 -15.14 -4.43
N ASP A 30 17.45 -15.61 -4.30
CA ASP A 30 16.32 -15.11 -5.07
C ASP A 30 15.74 -13.86 -4.40
N VAL A 31 15.21 -12.95 -5.22
CA VAL A 31 14.46 -11.78 -4.74
C VAL A 31 13.01 -12.20 -4.59
N GLU A 32 12.55 -12.38 -3.35
CA GLU A 32 11.16 -12.76 -3.07
C GLU A 32 10.27 -11.55 -2.82
N PHE A 33 10.82 -10.53 -2.15
CA PHE A 33 10.10 -9.31 -1.81
C PHE A 33 10.95 -8.08 -2.12
N VAL A 34 10.29 -6.97 -2.41
CA VAL A 34 10.94 -5.68 -2.65
C VAL A 34 10.27 -4.62 -1.79
N PHE A 35 11.05 -3.92 -0.98
CA PHE A 35 10.61 -2.71 -0.31
C PHE A 35 10.82 -1.51 -1.22
N THR A 36 9.72 -0.92 -1.70
CA THR A 36 9.77 0.29 -2.52
C THR A 36 9.64 1.52 -1.64
N VAL A 37 10.65 2.38 -1.66
CA VAL A 37 10.62 3.67 -0.97
C VAL A 37 10.33 4.76 -1.99
N ILE A 38 9.26 5.52 -1.75
CA ILE A 38 8.92 6.72 -2.52
C ILE A 38 9.24 7.91 -1.64
N LEU A 39 10.25 8.68 -2.02
CA LEU A 39 10.75 9.83 -1.28
C LEU A 39 10.40 11.12 -2.02
N PRO A 40 9.52 11.98 -1.48
CA PRO A 40 9.29 13.30 -2.05
C PRO A 40 10.57 14.13 -2.14
N ASN A 41 10.73 14.86 -3.24
CA ASN A 41 11.80 15.82 -3.39
C ASN A 41 11.71 16.88 -2.28
N ARG A 42 12.86 17.49 -1.96
CA ARG A 42 12.92 18.52 -0.93
C ARG A 42 11.92 19.65 -1.20
N GLY A 43 11.08 19.96 -0.21
CA GLY A 43 10.05 21.00 -0.31
C GLY A 43 8.70 20.51 -0.83
N VAL A 44 8.59 19.25 -1.26
CA VAL A 44 7.31 18.62 -1.64
C VAL A 44 6.70 17.98 -0.40
N GLN A 45 5.46 18.34 -0.09
CA GLN A 45 4.71 17.74 1.01
C GLN A 45 4.19 16.34 0.62
N LEU A 46 4.12 15.43 1.60
CA LEU A 46 3.73 14.04 1.35
C LEU A 46 2.28 13.93 0.85
N ASP A 47 1.36 14.73 1.39
CA ASP A 47 -0.05 14.76 1.01
C ASP A 47 -0.27 15.08 -0.47
N VAL A 48 0.57 15.95 -1.06
CA VAL A 48 0.54 16.25 -2.50
C VAL A 48 0.86 15.00 -3.33
N VAL A 49 1.84 14.20 -2.89
CA VAL A 49 2.20 12.95 -3.56
C VAL A 49 1.09 11.92 -3.40
N GLU A 50 0.55 11.77 -2.18
CA GLU A 50 -0.56 10.86 -1.88
C GLU A 50 -1.82 11.16 -2.72
N GLN A 51 -2.20 12.43 -2.84
CA GLN A 51 -3.35 12.83 -3.66
C GLN A 51 -3.15 12.53 -5.15
N LYS A 52 -1.94 12.79 -5.68
CA LYS A 52 -1.62 12.44 -7.07
C LYS A 52 -1.72 10.94 -7.30
N LEU A 53 -1.15 10.13 -6.40
CA LEU A 53 -1.22 8.67 -6.45
C LEU A 53 -2.67 8.17 -6.38
N ALA A 54 -3.49 8.73 -5.48
CA ALA A 54 -4.88 8.36 -5.33
C ALA A 54 -5.73 8.70 -6.57
N SER A 55 -5.43 9.82 -7.23
CA SER A 55 -6.16 10.27 -8.42
C SER A 55 -5.80 9.53 -9.71
N GLN A 56 -4.67 8.81 -9.75
CA GLN A 56 -4.12 8.20 -10.96
C GLN A 56 -3.71 6.74 -10.69
N SER A 57 -4.66 5.83 -10.85
CA SER A 57 -4.51 4.39 -10.56
C SER A 57 -3.32 3.73 -11.25
N ASP A 58 -3.04 4.11 -12.49
CA ASP A 58 -1.99 3.51 -13.31
C ASP A 58 -0.60 3.93 -12.85
N LEU A 59 -0.52 5.01 -12.08
CA LEU A 59 0.73 5.61 -11.69
C LEU A 59 1.41 4.74 -10.63
N ILE A 60 0.67 4.19 -9.67
CA ILE A 60 1.20 3.19 -8.73
C ILE A 60 1.83 2.01 -9.48
N GLN A 61 1.14 1.46 -10.49
CA GLN A 61 1.69 0.34 -11.27
C GLN A 61 2.97 0.73 -12.01
N LYS A 62 3.05 1.94 -12.56
CA LYS A 62 4.25 2.45 -13.22
C LYS A 62 5.41 2.62 -12.26
N LEU A 63 5.18 3.10 -11.03
CA LEU A 63 6.22 3.27 -10.01
C LEU A 63 6.71 1.95 -9.45
N LEU A 64 5.84 0.94 -9.38
CA LEU A 64 6.19 -0.41 -8.92
C LEU A 64 6.86 -1.25 -10.01
N SER A 65 6.82 -0.81 -11.27
CA SER A 65 7.44 -1.53 -12.38
C SER A 65 8.94 -1.31 -12.43
N HIS A 66 9.70 -2.39 -12.29
CA HIS A 66 11.15 -2.40 -12.50
C HIS A 66 11.58 -1.90 -13.89
N GLN A 67 10.71 -1.99 -14.90
CA GLN A 67 11.02 -1.54 -16.27
C GLN A 67 11.23 -0.02 -16.36
N ASN A 68 10.68 0.74 -15.41
CA ASN A 68 10.81 2.20 -15.37
C ASN A 68 11.98 2.65 -14.48
N THR A 69 12.86 1.72 -14.09
CA THR A 69 14.00 1.99 -13.21
C THR A 69 15.32 1.67 -13.90
N ARG A 70 16.38 2.32 -13.44
CA ARG A 70 17.75 2.02 -13.83
C ARG A 70 18.51 1.47 -12.63
N ILE A 71 19.45 0.55 -12.88
CA ILE A 71 20.35 0.07 -11.84
C ILE A 71 21.44 1.13 -11.62
N GLU A 72 21.51 1.67 -10.41
CA GLU A 72 22.45 2.73 -10.05
C GLU A 72 23.09 2.43 -8.70
N GLU A 73 24.39 2.76 -8.55
CA GLU A 73 25.06 2.67 -7.24
C GLU A 73 24.66 3.88 -6.40
N LEU A 74 24.01 3.62 -5.25
CA LEU A 74 23.48 4.66 -4.38
C LEU A 74 24.07 4.57 -2.98
N HIS A 75 24.20 5.73 -2.34
CA HIS A 75 24.36 5.84 -0.89
C HIS A 75 22.97 5.91 -0.24
N LEU A 76 22.45 4.76 0.19
CA LEU A 76 21.12 4.66 0.81
C LEU A 76 21.20 4.95 2.31
N TYR A 77 20.57 6.04 2.72
CA TYR A 77 20.37 6.40 4.13
C TYR A 77 18.91 6.16 4.53
N LEU A 78 18.62 4.96 5.04
CA LEU A 78 17.27 4.56 5.45
C LEU A 78 17.18 4.45 6.97
N PRO A 79 16.36 5.28 7.66
CA PRO A 79 16.14 5.13 9.09
C PRO A 79 15.65 3.73 9.46
N LYS A 80 16.14 3.20 10.58
CA LYS A 80 15.54 2.00 11.16
C LYS A 80 14.35 2.46 12.00
N PHE A 81 13.17 1.97 11.70
CA PHE A 81 11.95 2.33 12.43
C PHE A 81 11.08 1.09 12.66
N LYS A 82 10.18 1.20 13.64
CA LYS A 82 9.07 0.29 13.87
C LYS A 82 7.80 1.13 13.86
N MET A 83 6.78 0.66 13.16
CA MET A 83 5.48 1.31 13.12
C MET A 83 4.40 0.30 13.52
N GLU A 84 3.48 0.74 14.39
CA GLU A 84 2.29 -0.01 14.77
C GLU A 84 1.09 0.91 14.54
N ALA A 85 0.07 0.38 13.88
CA ALA A 85 -1.16 1.11 13.60
C ALA A 85 -2.36 0.17 13.74
N THR A 86 -3.47 0.71 14.25
CA THR A 86 -4.74 0.00 14.35
C THR A 86 -5.79 0.79 13.60
N PHE A 87 -6.52 0.13 12.71
CA PHE A 87 -7.53 0.74 11.87
C PHE A 87 -8.87 0.02 12.07
N GLU A 88 -9.94 0.78 12.28
CA GLU A 88 -11.31 0.27 12.14
C GLU A 88 -11.73 0.44 10.67
N LEU A 89 -11.98 -0.67 9.99
CA LEU A 89 -12.26 -0.66 8.55
C LEU A 89 -13.75 -0.51 8.22
N SER A 90 -14.65 -0.66 9.19
CA SER A 90 -16.10 -0.56 9.00
C SER A 90 -16.52 0.64 8.15
N ASN A 91 -16.11 1.84 8.55
CA ASN A 91 -16.51 3.09 7.88
C ASN A 91 -15.87 3.21 6.50
N ILE A 92 -14.60 2.80 6.35
CA ILE A 92 -13.86 2.87 5.09
C ILE A 92 -14.51 1.93 4.06
N LEU A 93 -14.80 0.68 4.44
CA LEU A 93 -15.42 -0.29 3.55
C LEU A 93 -16.84 0.11 3.15
N GLN A 94 -17.61 0.70 4.07
CA GLN A 94 -18.93 1.26 3.75
C GLN A 94 -18.84 2.42 2.75
N GLN A 95 -17.84 3.30 2.87
CA GLN A 95 -17.58 4.38 1.92
C GLN A 95 -17.16 3.84 0.54
N LEU A 96 -16.40 2.74 0.50
CA LEU A 96 -16.04 2.02 -0.73
C LEU A 96 -17.19 1.21 -1.35
N GLY A 97 -18.37 1.19 -0.72
CA GLY A 97 -19.59 0.60 -1.29
C GLY A 97 -20.06 -0.68 -0.61
N MET A 98 -19.30 -1.26 0.32
CA MET A 98 -19.70 -2.44 1.08
C MET A 98 -20.64 -2.06 2.24
N LYS A 99 -21.83 -1.52 1.93
CA LYS A 99 -22.76 -1.01 2.96
C LYS A 99 -23.61 -2.10 3.60
N ASP A 100 -24.11 -3.02 2.80
CA ASP A 100 -25.10 -4.00 3.27
C ASP A 100 -24.50 -4.99 4.27
N ALA A 101 -23.23 -5.35 4.11
CA ALA A 101 -22.50 -6.22 5.03
C ALA A 101 -22.48 -5.70 6.49
N PHE A 102 -22.53 -4.37 6.69
CA PHE A 102 -22.50 -3.73 8.00
C PHE A 102 -23.91 -3.30 8.47
N ASN A 103 -24.95 -3.61 7.71
CA ASN A 103 -26.32 -3.25 8.03
C ASN A 103 -27.10 -4.47 8.53
N SER A 104 -27.50 -4.45 9.81
CA SER A 104 -28.22 -5.55 10.44
C SER A 104 -29.56 -5.91 9.78
N TYR A 105 -30.12 -5.04 8.94
CA TYR A 105 -31.39 -5.28 8.22
C TYR A 105 -31.19 -5.66 6.75
N LYS A 106 -29.97 -5.56 6.22
CA LYS A 106 -29.67 -5.82 4.79
C LYS A 106 -28.59 -6.87 4.55
N ALA A 107 -27.70 -7.09 5.52
CA ALA A 107 -26.66 -8.10 5.43
C ALA A 107 -27.27 -9.46 5.09
N ASN A 108 -26.61 -10.20 4.19
CA ASN A 108 -26.97 -11.56 3.86
C ASN A 108 -25.70 -12.41 3.91
N PHE A 109 -25.53 -13.11 5.03
CA PHE A 109 -24.41 -14.03 5.26
C PHE A 109 -24.90 -15.47 5.44
N THR A 110 -26.00 -15.83 4.76
CA THR A 110 -26.60 -17.17 4.80
C THR A 110 -25.66 -18.30 4.36
N GLY A 111 -24.61 -17.98 3.60
CA GLY A 111 -23.54 -18.90 3.25
C GLY A 111 -22.56 -19.23 4.40
N ILE A 112 -22.55 -18.44 5.48
CA ILE A 112 -21.73 -18.67 6.69
C ILE A 112 -22.56 -19.37 7.77
N ALA A 113 -23.77 -18.87 8.03
CA ALA A 113 -24.69 -19.48 8.99
C ALA A 113 -26.14 -19.37 8.52
N SER A 114 -26.93 -20.41 8.77
CA SER A 114 -28.36 -20.40 8.45
C SER A 114 -29.12 -19.39 9.30
N GLU A 115 -29.86 -18.49 8.67
CA GLU A 115 -30.79 -17.58 9.33
C GLU A 115 -32.14 -18.28 9.51
N LYS A 116 -32.51 -18.63 10.76
CA LYS A 116 -33.84 -19.25 11.03
C LYS A 116 -34.95 -18.21 11.14
N ASN A 117 -34.61 -16.98 11.51
CA ASN A 117 -35.49 -15.82 11.62
C ASN A 117 -34.64 -14.53 11.66
N ASP A 118 -35.28 -13.36 11.52
CA ASP A 118 -34.58 -12.06 11.37
C ASP A 118 -33.67 -11.68 12.56
N ARG A 119 -33.86 -12.28 13.73
CA ARG A 119 -33.03 -12.05 14.91
C ARG A 119 -31.69 -12.79 14.86
N ASP A 120 -31.61 -13.83 14.04
CA ASP A 120 -30.41 -14.66 13.85
C ASP A 120 -29.53 -14.14 12.70
N ARG A 121 -29.91 -13.02 12.07
CA ARG A 121 -29.18 -12.44 10.94
C ARG A 121 -27.80 -11.97 11.35
N LEU A 122 -26.78 -12.52 10.69
CA LEU A 122 -25.41 -12.10 10.87
C LEU A 122 -25.14 -10.79 10.10
N TYR A 123 -24.29 -9.95 10.68
CA TYR A 123 -23.76 -8.74 10.04
C TYR A 123 -22.38 -8.43 10.63
N ILE A 124 -21.59 -7.62 9.91
CA ILE A 124 -20.29 -7.14 10.40
C ILE A 124 -20.52 -5.92 11.28
N SER A 125 -20.03 -5.95 12.52
CA SER A 125 -20.27 -4.90 13.50
C SER A 125 -19.23 -3.76 13.49
N LYS A 126 -17.96 -4.08 13.21
CA LYS A 126 -16.80 -3.17 13.20
C LYS A 126 -15.74 -3.65 12.21
#